data_AF-A0A848D221-F1
#
_entry.id   AF-A0A848D221-F1
#
_cell.length_a   1.000
_cell.length_b   1.000
_cell.length_c   1.000
_cell.angle_alpha   90.00
_cell.angle_beta   90.00
_cell.angle_gamma   90.00
#
_symmetry.space_group_name_H-M   'P 1'
#
loop_
_entity.id
_entity.type
_entity.pdbx_description
1 polymer ?
#
loop_
_entity_poly.entity_id
_entity_poly.type
_entity_poly.pdbx_seq_one_letter_code
_entity_poly.pdbx_strand_id
1 'polypeptide(L)'
;MKKTAMTIVLTTFLLGAAGAQPSEAASIPVPVNGKAVYTNSFIQNDYMMVPAEFFMNAGVQVGWNENYHSVTLKKGDMIIGLPSGKNYADIYTNQSGTWKREYLKTTTTDRKEGTYIPLRYAAEKLGFTLSGNSPATVSLSTQQAASKLSAQSKDTENSGYKQEELYWLYQLTEAEAGGEPYEGKIAVAASVLNRVHSPEWPNTLKAVIFQVDTFNGKSYHQYSPVLDKRIYNVQPSKETIAAVQEALHGKDPSQSALVFYNPDKTDNQWVRSRPVTVKIGSHVFSK
;
A
#
# COMPACT_ATOMS: atom_id res chain seq x y z
N MET A 1 -30.20 -28.92 70.78
CA MET A 1 -29.15 -29.25 69.80
C MET A 1 -29.65 -28.81 68.43
N LYS A 2 -29.24 -27.62 67.97
CA LYS A 2 -29.72 -27.00 66.72
C LYS A 2 -28.78 -27.41 65.58
N LYS A 3 -29.35 -27.98 64.51
CA LYS A 3 -28.65 -28.39 63.27
C LYS A 3 -28.41 -27.15 62.41
N THR A 4 -27.16 -26.86 62.08
CA THR A 4 -26.78 -25.80 61.15
C THR A 4 -26.69 -26.41 59.74
N ALA A 5 -27.57 -25.96 58.84
CA ALA A 5 -27.54 -26.31 57.43
C ALA A 5 -26.45 -25.50 56.71
N MET A 6 -25.59 -26.18 55.96
CA MET A 6 -24.52 -25.59 55.15
C MET A 6 -25.05 -25.42 53.73
N THR A 7 -25.35 -24.18 53.35
CA THR A 7 -25.79 -23.79 52.00
C THR A 7 -24.60 -23.87 51.05
N ILE A 8 -24.64 -24.81 50.10
CA ILE A 8 -23.71 -24.88 48.97
C ILE A 8 -24.25 -23.95 47.88
N VAL A 9 -23.54 -22.85 47.63
CA VAL A 9 -23.80 -21.99 46.47
C VAL A 9 -23.11 -22.60 45.26
N LEU A 10 -23.90 -23.15 44.34
CA LEU A 10 -23.43 -23.70 43.07
C LEU A 10 -23.37 -22.56 42.05
N THR A 11 -22.17 -21.99 41.84
CA THR A 11 -21.93 -20.95 40.84
C THR A 11 -21.85 -21.58 39.45
N THR A 12 -22.90 -21.46 38.65
CA THR A 12 -22.90 -21.83 37.23
C THR A 12 -22.04 -20.85 36.43
N PHE A 13 -20.88 -21.32 35.96
CA PHE A 13 -20.08 -20.61 34.96
C PHE A 13 -20.76 -20.77 33.59
N LEU A 14 -21.40 -19.71 33.10
CA LEU A 14 -21.76 -19.62 31.68
C LEU A 14 -20.47 -19.45 30.87
N LEU A 15 -20.07 -20.50 30.14
CA LEU A 15 -19.10 -20.39 29.05
C LEU A 15 -19.73 -19.52 27.95
N GLY A 16 -19.40 -18.23 27.94
CA GLY A 16 -19.60 -17.41 26.76
C GLY A 16 -18.68 -17.93 25.66
N ALA A 17 -19.27 -18.32 24.52
CA ALA A 17 -18.51 -18.59 23.31
C ALA A 17 -17.78 -17.30 22.91
N ALA A 18 -16.50 -17.21 23.24
CA ALA A 18 -15.62 -16.20 22.68
C ALA A 18 -15.55 -16.47 21.18
N GLY A 19 -16.29 -15.68 20.40
CA GLY A 19 -16.10 -15.62 18.96
C GLY A 19 -14.64 -15.26 18.71
N ALA A 20 -13.86 -16.20 18.19
CA ALA A 20 -12.50 -15.94 17.77
C ALA A 20 -12.54 -14.80 16.76
N GLN A 21 -11.98 -13.64 17.13
CA GLN A 21 -11.62 -12.62 16.16
C GLN A 21 -10.69 -13.29 15.13
N PRO A 22 -10.88 -13.06 13.83
CA PRO A 22 -10.02 -13.66 12.81
C PRO A 22 -8.57 -13.27 13.12
N SER A 23 -7.71 -14.29 13.28
CA SER A 23 -6.29 -14.09 13.56
C SER A 23 -5.68 -13.21 12.48
N GLU A 24 -5.08 -12.11 12.90
CA GLU A 24 -4.28 -11.22 12.08
C GLU A 24 -3.33 -12.06 11.19
N ALA A 25 -3.40 -11.86 9.86
CA ALA A 25 -2.57 -12.61 8.92
C ALA A 25 -1.10 -12.40 9.30
N ALA A 26 -0.39 -13.48 9.64
CA ALA A 26 0.97 -13.40 10.16
C ALA A 26 1.87 -12.61 9.19
N SER A 27 2.38 -11.46 9.65
CA SER A 27 3.35 -10.67 8.90
C SER A 27 4.69 -11.41 8.93
N ILE A 28 5.10 -11.98 7.80
CA ILE A 28 6.38 -12.70 7.71
C ILE A 28 7.47 -11.70 7.31
N PRO A 29 8.59 -11.62 8.04
CA PRO A 29 9.72 -10.82 7.60
C PRO A 29 10.37 -11.47 6.38
N VAL A 30 10.37 -10.76 5.26
CA VAL A 30 11.12 -11.13 4.05
C VAL A 30 12.31 -10.19 3.94
N PRO A 31 13.55 -10.67 4.13
CA PRO A 31 14.72 -9.83 3.95
C PRO A 31 14.84 -9.37 2.49
N VAL A 32 14.94 -8.07 2.26
CA VAL A 32 15.19 -7.46 0.94
C VAL A 32 16.49 -6.67 1.03
N ASN A 33 17.52 -7.11 0.30
CA ASN A 33 18.87 -6.52 0.35
C ASN A 33 19.41 -6.38 1.79
N GLY A 34 19.14 -7.36 2.66
CA GLY A 34 19.60 -7.38 4.05
C GLY A 34 18.70 -6.64 5.05
N LYS A 35 17.68 -5.90 4.61
CA LYS A 35 16.69 -5.26 5.49
C LYS A 35 15.44 -6.11 5.63
N ALA A 36 14.99 -6.39 6.86
CA ALA A 36 13.72 -7.09 7.08
C ALA A 36 12.54 -6.22 6.61
N VAL A 37 11.76 -6.72 5.66
CA VAL A 37 10.53 -6.09 5.19
C VAL A 37 9.35 -6.98 5.59
N TYR A 38 8.44 -6.43 6.39
CA TYR A 38 7.26 -7.15 6.85
C TYR A 38 6.13 -6.97 5.84
N THR A 39 5.52 -8.09 5.43
CA THR A 39 4.39 -8.08 4.49
C THR A 39 3.33 -9.08 4.91
N ASN A 40 2.07 -8.74 4.63
CA ASN A 40 0.96 -9.67 4.78
C ASN A 40 1.14 -10.74 3.71
N SER A 41 1.19 -12.00 4.13
CA SER A 41 1.42 -13.11 3.21
C SER A 41 0.56 -14.30 3.59
N PHE A 42 0.39 -15.23 2.64
CA PHE A 42 -0.25 -16.50 2.90
C PHE A 42 0.32 -17.58 1.98
N ILE A 43 0.11 -18.85 2.32
CA ILE A 43 0.50 -19.97 1.49
C ILE A 43 -0.68 -20.40 0.61
N GLN A 44 -0.45 -20.56 -0.68
CA GLN A 44 -1.42 -21.07 -1.65
C GLN A 44 -0.73 -22.05 -2.60
N ASN A 45 -1.18 -23.31 -2.62
CA ASN A 45 -0.59 -24.39 -3.41
C ASN A 45 0.94 -24.53 -3.20
N ASP A 46 1.40 -24.42 -1.94
CA ASP A 46 2.82 -24.39 -1.55
C ASP A 46 3.62 -23.16 -2.01
N TYR A 47 2.97 -22.11 -2.52
CA TYR A 47 3.60 -20.83 -2.84
C TYR A 47 3.30 -19.78 -1.79
N MET A 48 4.33 -19.06 -1.34
CA MET A 48 4.14 -17.84 -0.59
C MET A 48 3.59 -16.76 -1.53
N MET A 49 2.41 -16.28 -1.20
CA MET A 49 1.72 -15.20 -1.89
C MET A 49 1.94 -13.91 -1.11
N VAL A 50 2.39 -12.87 -1.81
CA VAL A 50 2.60 -11.52 -1.26
C VAL A 50 1.85 -10.49 -2.11
N PRO A 51 1.41 -9.35 -1.55
CA PRO A 51 0.87 -8.26 -2.35
C PRO A 51 1.90 -7.82 -3.38
N ALA A 52 1.50 -7.55 -4.62
CA ALA A 52 2.42 -7.16 -5.69
C ALA A 52 3.27 -5.93 -5.32
N GLU A 53 2.70 -5.00 -4.55
CA GLU A 53 3.32 -3.81 -4.00
C GLU A 53 4.54 -4.09 -3.13
N PHE A 54 4.64 -5.29 -2.54
CA PHE A 54 5.79 -5.69 -1.76
C PHE A 54 7.11 -5.49 -2.54
N PHE A 55 7.09 -5.73 -3.85
CA PHE A 55 8.26 -5.59 -4.72
C PHE A 55 8.74 -4.14 -4.89
N MET A 56 7.96 -3.13 -4.52
CA MET A 56 8.41 -1.73 -4.46
C MET A 56 9.56 -1.57 -3.45
N ASN A 57 9.55 -2.33 -2.35
CA ASN A 57 10.65 -2.35 -1.37
C ASN A 57 11.95 -2.90 -1.97
N ALA A 58 11.87 -3.60 -3.12
CA ALA A 58 12.99 -4.14 -3.86
C ALA A 58 13.36 -3.32 -5.11
N GLY A 59 12.81 -2.10 -5.25
CA GLY A 59 13.07 -1.20 -6.36
C GLY A 59 12.34 -1.55 -7.67
N VAL A 60 11.29 -2.36 -7.59
CA VAL A 60 10.45 -2.74 -8.74
C VAL A 60 9.31 -1.73 -8.89
N GLN A 61 9.08 -1.25 -10.10
CA GLN A 61 7.91 -0.44 -10.41
C GLN A 61 6.69 -1.36 -10.50
N VAL A 62 5.67 -1.07 -9.71
CA VAL A 62 4.43 -1.85 -9.69
C VAL A 62 3.29 -0.97 -10.19
N GLY A 63 2.62 -1.42 -11.24
CA GLY A 63 1.50 -0.72 -11.87
C GLY A 63 0.31 -1.64 -12.09
N TRP A 64 -0.77 -1.09 -12.67
CA TRP A 64 -1.97 -1.83 -13.00
C TRP A 64 -2.38 -1.58 -14.45
N ASN A 65 -2.64 -2.66 -15.18
CA ASN A 65 -3.17 -2.63 -16.54
C ASN A 65 -4.66 -2.99 -16.54
N GLU A 66 -5.51 -2.04 -16.91
CA GLU A 66 -6.96 -2.22 -16.91
C GLU A 66 -7.43 -3.19 -17.98
N ASN A 67 -6.92 -3.07 -19.20
CA ASN A 67 -7.36 -3.88 -20.34
C ASN A 67 -7.12 -5.37 -20.12
N TYR A 68 -6.07 -5.72 -19.39
CA TYR A 68 -5.70 -7.11 -19.10
C TYR A 68 -6.03 -7.52 -17.66
N HIS A 69 -6.65 -6.63 -16.85
CA HIS A 69 -6.91 -6.82 -15.43
C HIS A 69 -5.71 -7.40 -14.67
N SER A 70 -4.56 -6.74 -14.81
CA SER A 70 -3.26 -7.33 -14.51
C SER A 70 -2.38 -6.38 -13.71
N VAL A 71 -1.80 -6.89 -12.60
CA VAL A 71 -0.68 -6.19 -11.98
C VAL A 71 0.53 -6.31 -12.89
N THR A 72 1.26 -5.21 -13.02
CA THR A 72 2.48 -5.14 -13.83
C THR A 72 3.67 -4.89 -12.94
N LEU A 73 4.71 -5.72 -13.06
CA LEU A 73 5.99 -5.54 -12.40
C LEU A 73 7.01 -5.16 -13.45
N LYS A 74 7.68 -4.02 -13.29
CA LYS A 74 8.72 -3.55 -14.19
C LYS A 74 10.04 -3.34 -13.46
N LYS A 75 11.10 -3.94 -14.01
CA LYS A 75 12.49 -3.75 -13.54
C LYS A 75 13.43 -3.78 -14.74
N GLY A 76 14.11 -2.67 -14.99
CA GLY A 76 14.89 -2.47 -16.21
C GLY A 76 14.02 -2.64 -17.45
N ASP A 77 14.47 -3.52 -18.36
CA ASP A 77 13.80 -3.81 -19.63
C ASP A 77 12.74 -4.90 -19.55
N MET A 78 12.54 -5.49 -18.37
CA MET A 78 11.55 -6.55 -18.16
C MET A 78 10.24 -5.98 -17.62
N ILE A 79 9.13 -6.46 -18.19
CA ILE A 79 7.79 -6.27 -17.67
C ILE A 79 7.13 -7.65 -17.49
N ILE A 80 6.54 -7.87 -16.32
CA ILE A 80 5.75 -9.05 -16.01
C ILE A 80 4.31 -8.59 -15.77
N GLY A 81 3.37 -9.04 -16.59
CA GLY A 81 1.94 -8.92 -16.35
C GLY A 81 1.42 -10.18 -15.64
N LEU A 82 0.73 -10.01 -14.53
CA LEU A 82 0.12 -11.07 -13.73
C LEU A 82 -1.39 -10.79 -13.62
N PRO A 83 -2.22 -11.32 -14.55
CA PRO A 83 -3.65 -11.08 -14.56
C PRO A 83 -4.36 -11.67 -13.35
N SER A 84 -5.21 -10.88 -12.70
CA SER A 84 -5.95 -11.29 -11.51
C SER A 84 -6.80 -12.55 -11.75
N GLY A 85 -6.81 -13.43 -10.76
CA GLY A 85 -7.52 -14.71 -10.80
C GLY A 85 -6.99 -15.68 -11.86
N LYS A 86 -5.83 -15.44 -12.46
CA LYS A 86 -5.23 -16.34 -13.47
C LYS A 86 -3.99 -17.06 -12.94
N ASN A 87 -3.70 -18.19 -13.56
CA ASN A 87 -2.53 -19.04 -13.30
C ASN A 87 -1.49 -18.89 -14.41
N TYR A 88 -1.35 -17.70 -14.98
CA TYR A 88 -0.30 -17.42 -15.96
C TYR A 88 0.25 -16.01 -15.75
N ALA A 89 1.46 -15.79 -16.23
CA ALA A 89 2.07 -14.48 -16.38
C ALA A 89 2.43 -14.25 -17.84
N ASP A 90 2.32 -13.01 -18.29
CA ASP A 90 2.78 -12.58 -19.61
C ASP A 90 4.05 -11.75 -19.41
N ILE A 91 5.14 -12.13 -20.08
CA ILE A 91 6.47 -11.54 -19.89
C ILE A 91 6.87 -10.81 -21.16
N TYR A 92 7.33 -9.57 -21.01
CA TYR A 92 7.93 -8.79 -22.08
C TYR A 92 9.36 -8.41 -21.72
N THR A 93 10.25 -8.45 -22.71
CA THR A 93 11.59 -7.88 -22.62
C THR A 93 11.89 -7.10 -23.89
N ASN A 94 12.69 -6.03 -23.78
CA ASN A 94 13.13 -5.29 -24.98
C ASN A 94 13.89 -6.19 -25.97
N GLN A 95 14.58 -7.22 -25.47
CA GLN A 95 15.30 -8.20 -26.30
C GLN A 95 14.35 -9.10 -27.09
N SER A 96 13.25 -9.56 -26.48
CA SER A 96 12.27 -10.41 -27.17
C SER A 96 11.36 -9.63 -28.11
N GLY A 97 11.10 -8.35 -27.81
CA GLY A 97 10.17 -7.49 -28.56
C GLY A 97 8.72 -7.98 -28.58
N THR A 98 8.43 -9.09 -27.91
CA THR A 98 7.13 -9.79 -27.91
C THR A 98 6.81 -10.30 -26.51
N TRP A 99 5.51 -10.41 -26.23
CA TRP A 99 4.98 -10.98 -24.99
C TRP A 99 5.00 -12.51 -25.06
N LYS A 100 5.52 -13.14 -24.01
CA LYS A 100 5.54 -14.60 -23.84
C LYS A 100 4.72 -14.99 -22.62
N ARG A 101 3.75 -15.88 -22.80
CA ARG A 101 2.99 -16.47 -21.69
C ARG A 101 3.75 -17.59 -21.01
N GLU A 102 3.72 -17.61 -19.70
CA GLU A 102 4.17 -18.71 -18.85
C GLU A 102 3.09 -19.09 -17.85
N TYR A 103 2.87 -20.40 -17.67
CA TYR A 103 1.89 -20.89 -16.70
C TYR A 103 2.52 -21.04 -15.32
N LEU A 104 1.77 -20.60 -14.33
CA LEU A 104 2.08 -20.66 -12.90
C LEU A 104 1.46 -21.92 -12.31
N LYS A 105 2.10 -22.49 -11.29
CA LYS A 105 1.52 -23.62 -10.52
C LYS A 105 0.49 -23.16 -9.46
N THR A 106 0.25 -21.85 -9.38
CA THR A 106 -0.72 -21.22 -8.47
C THR A 106 -1.42 -20.08 -9.21
N THR A 107 -2.49 -19.55 -8.63
CA THR A 107 -3.28 -18.46 -9.21
C THR A 107 -2.99 -17.16 -8.47
N THR A 108 -2.94 -16.03 -9.17
CA THR A 108 -2.95 -14.71 -8.51
C THR A 108 -4.28 -14.48 -7.78
N THR A 109 -4.25 -13.87 -6.61
CA THR A 109 -5.45 -13.77 -5.76
C THR A 109 -5.69 -12.34 -5.30
N ASP A 110 -6.84 -11.78 -5.63
CA ASP A 110 -7.24 -10.47 -5.12
C ASP A 110 -7.71 -10.56 -3.67
N ARG A 111 -7.25 -9.62 -2.86
CA ARG A 111 -7.75 -9.36 -1.50
C ARG A 111 -7.96 -7.85 -1.32
N LYS A 112 -8.48 -7.46 -0.16
CA LYS A 112 -8.73 -6.06 0.18
C LYS A 112 -7.47 -5.20 0.05
N GLU A 113 -6.28 -5.76 0.30
CA GLU A 113 -5.02 -5.03 0.29
C GLU A 113 -4.34 -4.93 -1.08
N GLY A 114 -4.85 -5.64 -2.10
CA GLY A 114 -4.27 -5.69 -3.45
C GLY A 114 -4.28 -7.09 -4.06
N THR A 115 -3.65 -7.22 -5.24
CA THR A 115 -3.47 -8.52 -5.91
C THR A 115 -2.23 -9.22 -5.36
N TYR A 116 -2.42 -10.42 -4.83
CA TYR A 116 -1.35 -11.25 -4.30
C TYR A 116 -0.79 -12.16 -5.38
N ILE A 117 0.54 -12.19 -5.47
CA ILE A 117 1.31 -12.88 -6.49
C ILE A 117 2.33 -13.84 -5.86
N PRO A 118 2.74 -14.91 -6.57
CA PRO A 118 3.74 -15.85 -6.06
C PRO A 118 5.12 -15.18 -5.93
N LEU A 119 5.58 -14.98 -4.68
CA LEU A 119 6.81 -14.26 -4.36
C LEU A 119 8.01 -14.83 -5.12
N ARG A 120 8.21 -16.15 -5.01
CA ARG A 120 9.35 -16.84 -5.62
C ARG A 120 9.40 -16.66 -7.14
N TYR A 121 8.27 -16.86 -7.81
CA TYR A 121 8.18 -16.73 -9.27
C TYR A 121 8.52 -15.30 -9.71
N ALA A 122 7.87 -14.30 -9.13
CA ALA A 122 8.09 -12.90 -9.51
C ALA A 122 9.54 -12.48 -9.22
N ALA A 123 10.09 -12.88 -8.07
CA ALA A 123 11.46 -12.60 -7.70
C ALA A 123 12.50 -13.21 -8.65
N GLU A 124 12.39 -14.50 -8.95
CA GLU A 124 13.30 -15.20 -9.88
C GLU A 124 13.23 -14.55 -11.27
N LYS A 125 12.02 -14.24 -11.76
CA LYS A 125 11.85 -13.59 -13.07
C LYS A 125 12.47 -12.21 -13.12
N LEU A 126 12.31 -11.42 -12.06
CA LEU A 126 12.93 -10.09 -11.93
C LEU A 126 14.44 -10.16 -11.61
N GLY A 127 15.05 -11.35 -11.61
CA GLY A 127 16.49 -11.53 -11.42
C GLY A 127 16.96 -11.29 -9.98
N PHE A 128 16.10 -11.50 -8.99
CA PHE A 128 16.52 -11.55 -7.59
C PHE A 128 17.07 -12.94 -7.27
N THR A 129 18.15 -12.98 -6.48
CA THR A 129 18.65 -14.22 -5.88
C THR A 129 17.83 -14.54 -4.64
N LEU A 130 17.36 -15.79 -4.57
CA LEU A 130 16.58 -16.29 -3.46
C LEU A 130 17.41 -17.24 -2.59
N SER A 131 17.41 -17.03 -1.28
CA SER A 131 17.90 -18.01 -0.30
C SER A 131 16.75 -18.53 0.55
N GLY A 132 16.78 -19.83 0.90
CA GLY A 132 15.74 -20.50 1.68
C GLY A 132 14.92 -21.50 0.85
N ASN A 133 14.73 -22.70 1.40
CA ASN A 133 14.11 -23.84 0.71
C ASN A 133 12.60 -23.96 0.96
N SER A 134 12.06 -23.22 1.93
CA SER A 134 10.65 -23.26 2.28
C SER A 134 10.01 -21.91 2.00
N PRO A 135 8.70 -21.87 1.69
CA PRO A 135 7.98 -20.61 1.46
C PRO A 135 8.18 -19.59 2.59
N ALA A 136 8.30 -20.04 3.85
CA ALA A 136 8.47 -19.20 5.03
C ALA A 136 9.89 -18.65 5.26
N THR A 137 10.91 -19.06 4.50
CA THR A 137 12.32 -18.66 4.73
C THR A 137 12.95 -17.91 3.56
N VAL A 138 12.14 -17.46 2.61
CA VAL A 138 12.60 -16.80 1.39
C VAL A 138 13.21 -15.42 1.72
N SER A 139 14.43 -15.17 1.25
CA SER A 139 15.07 -13.85 1.26
C SER A 139 15.38 -13.39 -0.17
N LEU A 140 15.32 -12.08 -0.41
CA LEU A 140 15.54 -11.44 -1.71
C LEU A 140 16.82 -10.60 -1.69
N SER A 141 17.70 -10.83 -2.66
CA SER A 141 18.83 -9.95 -2.91
C SER A 141 18.98 -9.63 -4.40
N THR A 142 19.44 -8.41 -4.69
CA THR A 142 19.84 -8.03 -6.05
C THR A 142 21.31 -8.39 -6.28
N GLN A 143 21.69 -8.73 -7.51
CA GLN A 143 23.10 -8.93 -7.87
C GLN A 143 23.97 -7.67 -7.65
N GLN A 144 23.37 -6.48 -7.69
CA GLN A 144 24.02 -5.21 -7.35
C GLN A 144 24.22 -4.98 -5.83
N ALA A 145 23.42 -5.61 -4.97
CA ALA A 145 23.57 -5.51 -3.52
C ALA A 145 24.75 -6.34 -2.97
N ALA A 146 25.27 -7.31 -3.73
CA ALA A 146 26.44 -8.10 -3.34
C ALA A 146 27.78 -7.34 -3.49
N SER A 147 27.80 -6.21 -4.23
CA SER A 147 29.03 -5.45 -4.53
C SER A 147 28.97 -3.96 -4.19
N LYS A 148 27.87 -3.47 -3.63
CA LYS A 148 27.73 -2.05 -3.22
C LYS A 148 26.98 -1.88 -1.89
N LEU A 149 27.46 -2.54 -0.84
CA LEU A 149 27.21 -2.11 0.54
C LEU A 149 28.13 -0.91 0.86
N SER A 150 27.80 0.25 0.32
CA SER A 150 28.15 1.58 0.84
C SER A 150 27.77 2.62 -0.21
N ALA A 151 27.14 3.70 0.25
CA ALA A 151 26.70 4.85 -0.53
C ALA A 151 25.42 4.67 -1.38
N GLN A 152 24.28 4.38 -0.73
CA GLN A 152 23.04 5.17 -0.94
C GLN A 152 21.97 4.81 0.12
N SER A 153 22.16 5.25 1.35
CA SER A 153 21.16 5.15 2.41
C SER A 153 21.38 6.29 3.38
N LYS A 154 20.86 7.49 3.08
CA LYS A 154 20.89 8.59 4.04
C LYS A 154 19.66 9.51 4.08
N ASP A 155 18.76 9.46 3.09
CA ASP A 155 17.61 10.38 3.07
C ASP A 155 16.24 9.76 3.42
N THR A 156 16.15 8.46 3.70
CA THR A 156 14.86 7.83 4.05
C THR A 156 14.76 7.34 5.50
N GLU A 157 15.80 7.52 6.33
CA GLU A 157 15.79 6.99 7.70
C GLU A 157 15.10 7.88 8.75
N ASN A 158 14.63 9.08 8.42
CA ASN A 158 14.10 10.01 9.43
C ASN A 158 12.59 10.32 9.35
N SER A 159 11.82 9.66 8.48
CA SER A 159 10.38 9.93 8.35
C SER A 159 9.48 8.98 9.16
N GLY A 160 10.01 7.87 9.68
CA GLY A 160 9.21 6.86 10.39
C GLY A 160 8.30 5.99 9.51
N TYR A 161 8.20 6.25 8.20
CA TYR A 161 7.34 5.52 7.27
C TYR A 161 8.09 4.46 6.44
N LYS A 162 7.39 3.39 6.05
CA LYS A 162 7.95 2.35 5.16
C LYS A 162 8.15 2.87 3.73
N GLN A 163 9.09 2.29 2.99
CA GLN A 163 9.36 2.69 1.60
C GLN A 163 8.12 2.56 0.70
N GLU A 164 7.36 1.47 0.85
CA GLU A 164 6.08 1.26 0.15
C GLU A 164 5.05 2.34 0.48
N GLU A 165 4.98 2.79 1.73
CA GLU A 165 4.05 3.84 2.15
C GLU A 165 4.41 5.20 1.55
N LEU A 166 5.70 5.54 1.57
CA LEU A 166 6.21 6.76 0.94
C LEU A 166 5.98 6.74 -0.57
N TYR A 167 6.18 5.59 -1.23
CA TYR A 167 5.85 5.42 -2.64
C TYR A 167 4.41 5.84 -2.92
N TRP A 168 3.45 5.32 -2.13
CA TRP A 168 2.05 5.66 -2.32
C TRP A 168 1.72 7.12 -2.06
N LEU A 169 2.39 7.75 -1.09
CA LEU A 169 2.24 9.18 -0.86
C LEU A 169 2.72 9.99 -2.08
N TYR A 170 3.88 9.67 -2.67
CA TYR A 170 4.35 10.34 -3.89
C TYR A 170 3.38 10.14 -5.06
N GLN A 171 2.91 8.91 -5.28
CA GLN A 171 1.94 8.61 -6.35
C GLN A 171 0.66 9.41 -6.16
N LEU A 172 0.11 9.42 -4.95
CA LEU A 172 -1.12 10.15 -4.65
C LEU A 172 -0.93 11.65 -4.86
N THR A 173 0.14 12.24 -4.33
CA THR A 173 0.40 13.68 -4.47
C THR A 173 0.59 14.07 -5.94
N GLU A 174 1.28 13.25 -6.75
CA GLU A 174 1.39 13.51 -8.19
C GLU A 174 0.03 13.42 -8.87
N ALA A 175 -0.77 12.41 -8.54
CA ALA A 175 -2.08 12.22 -9.15
C ALA A 175 -3.09 13.31 -8.78
N GLU A 176 -3.05 13.82 -7.54
CA GLU A 176 -3.97 14.86 -7.07
C GLU A 176 -3.49 16.28 -7.41
N ALA A 177 -2.18 16.54 -7.34
CA ALA A 177 -1.61 17.89 -7.37
C ALA A 177 -0.47 18.09 -8.38
N GLY A 178 -0.20 17.14 -9.28
CA GLY A 178 0.92 17.25 -10.23
C GLY A 178 0.91 18.53 -11.09
N GLY A 179 -0.28 19.03 -11.45
CA GLY A 179 -0.48 20.29 -12.17
C GLY A 179 -0.77 21.52 -11.30
N GLU A 180 -0.75 21.37 -9.97
CA GLU A 180 -0.98 22.47 -9.03
C GLU A 180 0.33 23.22 -8.71
N PRO A 181 0.27 24.44 -8.14
CA PRO A 181 1.45 25.13 -7.64
C PRO A 181 2.21 24.28 -6.61
N TYR A 182 3.52 24.51 -6.48
CA TYR A 182 4.38 23.78 -5.52
C TYR A 182 3.79 23.70 -4.11
N GLU A 183 3.27 24.82 -3.61
CA GLU A 183 2.63 24.88 -2.29
C GLU A 183 1.38 23.99 -2.19
N GLY A 184 0.63 23.82 -3.28
CA GLY A 184 -0.51 22.91 -3.35
C GLY A 184 -0.10 21.44 -3.28
N LYS A 185 1.06 21.08 -3.85
CA LYS A 185 1.63 19.72 -3.72
C LYS A 185 2.00 19.42 -2.27
N ILE A 186 2.62 20.37 -1.58
CA ILE A 186 2.93 20.25 -0.14
C ILE A 186 1.62 20.13 0.66
N ALA A 187 0.62 20.96 0.38
CA ALA A 187 -0.66 20.96 1.10
C ALA A 187 -1.41 19.62 0.97
N VAL A 188 -1.43 19.01 -0.23
CA VAL A 188 -2.03 17.69 -0.42
C VAL A 188 -1.29 16.63 0.40
N ALA A 189 0.05 16.56 0.30
CA ALA A 189 0.85 15.62 1.07
C ALA A 189 0.66 15.80 2.59
N ALA A 190 0.68 17.04 3.07
CA ALA A 190 0.45 17.37 4.48
C ALA A 190 -0.94 16.95 4.96
N SER A 191 -1.98 17.13 4.15
CA SER A 191 -3.34 16.70 4.51
C SER A 191 -3.47 15.18 4.71
N VAL A 192 -2.71 14.37 3.96
CA VAL A 192 -2.65 12.91 4.13
C VAL A 192 -1.94 12.57 5.44
N LEU A 193 -0.83 13.24 5.74
CA LEU A 193 -0.10 13.07 7.01
C LEU A 193 -0.95 13.49 8.21
N ASN A 194 -1.74 14.56 8.09
CA ASN A 194 -2.67 15.01 9.11
C ASN A 194 -3.74 13.95 9.42
N ARG A 195 -4.24 13.22 8.41
CA ARG A 195 -5.10 12.07 8.63
C ARG A 195 -4.39 10.98 9.42
N VAL A 196 -3.18 10.59 9.03
CA VAL A 196 -2.41 9.56 9.75
C VAL A 196 -2.21 9.90 11.23
N HIS A 197 -2.05 11.17 11.57
CA HIS A 197 -1.90 11.65 12.94
C HIS A 197 -3.23 11.88 13.68
N SER A 198 -4.37 11.78 13.00
CA SER A 198 -5.70 11.97 13.59
C SER A 198 -6.27 10.65 14.10
N PRO A 199 -6.83 10.61 15.32
CA PRO A 199 -7.47 9.40 15.86
C PRO A 199 -8.74 8.99 15.10
N GLU A 200 -9.28 9.86 14.24
CA GLU A 200 -10.48 9.59 13.44
C GLU A 200 -10.18 8.75 12.18
N TRP A 201 -8.90 8.56 11.85
CA TRP A 201 -8.46 7.95 10.59
C TRP A 201 -7.50 6.78 10.85
N PRO A 202 -7.28 5.91 9.85
CA PRO A 202 -6.24 4.89 9.93
C PRO A 202 -4.87 5.49 10.21
N ASN A 203 -4.03 4.78 10.96
CA ASN A 203 -2.73 5.25 11.44
C ASN A 203 -1.54 4.91 10.51
N THR A 204 -1.81 4.56 9.25
CA THR A 204 -0.76 4.28 8.24
C THR A 204 -1.10 4.98 6.93
N LEU A 205 -0.08 5.41 6.18
CA LEU A 205 -0.27 6.10 4.90
C LEU A 205 -1.06 5.22 3.93
N LYS A 206 -0.69 3.94 3.81
CA LYS A 206 -1.38 3.01 2.90
C LYS A 206 -2.85 2.86 3.29
N ALA A 207 -3.16 2.71 4.58
CA ALA A 207 -4.55 2.57 5.01
C ALA A 207 -5.37 3.84 4.77
N VAL A 208 -4.80 5.03 4.99
CA VAL A 208 -5.47 6.31 4.68
C VAL A 208 -5.71 6.47 3.18
N ILE A 209 -4.69 6.23 2.36
CA ILE A 209 -4.73 6.44 0.91
C ILE A 209 -5.74 5.47 0.26
N PHE A 210 -5.73 4.20 0.66
CA PHE A 210 -6.60 3.17 0.09
C PHE A 210 -7.88 2.93 0.89
N GLN A 211 -8.23 3.82 1.83
CA GLN A 211 -9.47 3.67 2.59
C GLN A 211 -10.68 3.72 1.66
N VAL A 212 -11.57 2.74 1.87
CA VAL A 212 -12.86 2.62 1.21
C VAL A 212 -13.92 2.45 2.29
N ASP A 213 -14.86 3.38 2.35
CA ASP A 213 -15.98 3.32 3.27
C ASP A 213 -17.25 2.89 2.55
N THR A 214 -18.03 2.01 3.17
CA THR A 214 -19.29 1.52 2.60
C THR A 214 -20.47 2.14 3.35
N PHE A 215 -21.29 2.91 2.64
CA PHE A 215 -22.52 3.50 3.17
C PHE A 215 -23.70 3.12 2.28
N ASN A 216 -24.75 2.54 2.89
CA ASN A 216 -25.94 2.04 2.18
C ASN A 216 -25.62 1.11 0.99
N GLY A 217 -24.62 0.23 1.17
CA GLY A 217 -24.20 -0.72 0.13
C GLY A 217 -23.36 -0.10 -1.01
N LYS A 218 -23.05 1.20 -0.94
CA LYS A 218 -22.17 1.88 -1.90
C LYS A 218 -20.81 2.16 -1.28
N SER A 219 -19.75 1.81 -2.00
CA SER A 219 -18.36 2.04 -1.60
C SER A 219 -17.87 3.41 -2.08
N TYR A 220 -17.18 4.13 -1.19
CA TYR A 220 -16.60 5.45 -1.43
C TYR A 220 -15.10 5.40 -1.14
N HIS A 221 -14.30 5.67 -2.16
CA HIS A 221 -12.85 5.81 -2.01
C HIS A 221 -12.53 7.19 -1.48
N GLN A 222 -11.56 7.28 -0.57
CA GLN A 222 -11.12 8.56 -0.02
C GLN A 222 -10.41 9.44 -1.06
N TYR A 223 -9.78 8.84 -2.06
CA TYR A 223 -9.06 9.54 -3.12
C TYR A 223 -9.44 8.99 -4.50
N SER A 224 -9.75 9.88 -5.44
CA SER A 224 -10.19 9.51 -6.78
C SER A 224 -9.12 8.74 -7.60
N PRO A 225 -7.80 9.02 -7.48
CA PRO A 225 -6.74 8.26 -8.13
C PRO A 225 -6.70 6.76 -7.79
N VAL A 226 -7.27 6.37 -6.64
CA VAL A 226 -7.37 4.97 -6.23
C VAL A 226 -8.52 4.29 -6.98
N LEU A 227 -9.67 4.97 -7.07
CA LEU A 227 -10.85 4.46 -7.78
C LEU A 227 -10.58 4.34 -9.29
N ASP A 228 -10.01 5.38 -9.91
CA ASP A 228 -9.71 5.42 -11.35
C ASP A 228 -8.40 4.69 -11.72
N LYS A 229 -7.69 4.16 -10.71
CA LYS A 229 -6.41 3.42 -10.81
C LYS A 229 -5.25 4.23 -11.41
N ARG A 230 -5.38 5.55 -11.52
CA ARG A 230 -4.31 6.42 -12.00
C ARG A 230 -3.11 6.45 -11.04
N ILE A 231 -3.34 6.23 -9.75
CA ILE A 231 -2.29 6.14 -8.72
C ILE A 231 -1.22 5.09 -9.06
N TYR A 232 -1.56 4.03 -9.79
CA TYR A 232 -0.62 2.96 -10.17
C TYR A 232 0.30 3.33 -11.33
N ASN A 233 -0.02 4.38 -12.09
CA ASN A 233 0.61 4.66 -13.39
C ASN A 233 1.25 6.05 -13.48
N VAL A 234 0.94 6.96 -12.55
CA VAL A 234 1.60 8.26 -12.47
C VAL A 234 3.10 8.10 -12.15
N GLN A 235 3.90 9.06 -12.61
CA GLN A 235 5.32 9.13 -12.33
C GLN A 235 5.59 10.45 -11.59
N PRO A 236 5.88 10.41 -10.28
CA PRO A 236 6.09 11.60 -9.49
C PRO A 236 7.23 12.44 -10.06
N SER A 237 6.91 13.69 -10.35
CA SER A 237 7.92 14.65 -10.79
C SER A 237 8.93 14.93 -9.68
N LYS A 238 10.13 15.42 -10.04
CA LYS A 238 11.14 15.86 -9.05
C LYS A 238 10.56 16.90 -8.08
N GLU A 239 9.68 17.75 -8.58
CA GLU A 239 8.98 18.76 -7.81
C GLU A 239 8.02 18.12 -6.79
N THR A 240 7.22 17.12 -7.19
CA THR A 240 6.34 16.39 -6.26
C THR A 240 7.13 15.66 -5.19
N ILE A 241 8.26 15.03 -5.55
CA ILE A 241 9.14 14.35 -4.58
C ILE A 241 9.64 15.36 -3.54
N ALA A 242 10.12 16.53 -3.97
CA ALA A 242 10.58 17.58 -3.06
C ALA A 242 9.44 18.11 -2.17
N ALA A 243 8.24 18.33 -2.72
CA ALA A 243 7.08 18.81 -1.98
C ALA A 243 6.65 17.82 -0.87
N VAL A 244 6.63 16.53 -1.18
CA VAL A 244 6.32 15.49 -0.18
C VAL A 244 7.38 15.45 0.92
N GLN A 245 8.67 15.63 0.59
CA GLN A 245 9.73 15.71 1.59
C GLN A 245 9.57 16.92 2.52
N GLU A 246 9.18 18.08 1.99
CA GLU A 246 8.88 19.25 2.84
C GLU A 246 7.70 18.99 3.79
N ALA A 247 6.66 18.31 3.31
CA ALA A 247 5.53 17.91 4.15
C ALA A 247 5.95 16.92 5.25
N LEU A 248 6.79 15.93 4.93
CA LEU A 248 7.36 14.99 5.91
C LEU A 248 8.24 15.69 6.95
N HIS A 249 8.88 16.81 6.59
CA HIS A 249 9.61 17.67 7.51
C HIS A 249 8.71 18.68 8.28
N GLY A 250 7.39 18.52 8.19
CA GLY A 250 6.41 19.26 9.00
C GLY A 250 5.89 20.55 8.37
N LYS A 251 6.24 20.86 7.11
CA LYS A 251 5.65 22.02 6.42
C LYS A 251 4.21 21.69 6.01
N ASP A 252 3.26 22.43 6.57
CA ASP A 252 1.84 22.25 6.28
C ASP A 252 1.16 23.57 5.87
N PRO A 253 1.18 23.93 4.57
CA PRO A 253 0.45 25.09 4.08
C PRO A 253 -1.07 24.87 4.06
N SER A 254 -1.56 23.64 4.24
CA SER A 254 -3.01 23.35 4.32
C SER A 254 -3.65 23.81 5.64
N GLN A 255 -2.84 24.21 6.62
CA GLN A 255 -3.26 24.63 7.97
C GLN A 255 -4.01 23.53 8.73
N SER A 256 -3.41 22.34 8.81
CA SER A 256 -3.95 21.16 9.48
C SER A 256 -5.26 20.67 8.87
N ALA A 257 -5.43 20.80 7.55
CA ALA A 257 -6.59 20.28 6.86
C ALA A 257 -6.58 18.75 6.83
N LEU A 258 -7.77 18.17 6.91
CA LEU A 258 -7.99 16.73 6.81
C LEU A 258 -8.63 16.35 5.48
N VAL A 259 -9.24 17.30 4.77
CA VAL A 259 -9.83 17.06 3.47
C VAL A 259 -9.48 18.19 2.51
N PHE A 260 -9.53 17.89 1.22
CA PHE A 260 -9.48 18.89 0.18
C PHE A 260 -10.41 18.50 -0.98
N TYR A 261 -10.79 19.49 -1.78
CA TYR A 261 -11.55 19.26 -2.99
C TYR A 261 -11.31 20.34 -4.03
N ASN A 262 -11.51 20.00 -5.29
CA ASN A 262 -11.58 20.98 -6.37
C ASN A 262 -13.06 21.38 -6.57
N PRO A 263 -13.44 22.64 -6.28
CA PRO A 263 -14.83 23.08 -6.35
C PRO A 263 -15.41 23.04 -7.77
N ASP A 264 -14.57 23.01 -8.81
CA ASP A 264 -14.99 22.90 -10.22
C ASP A 264 -15.25 21.45 -10.63
N LYS A 265 -14.82 20.46 -9.82
CA LYS A 265 -14.96 19.03 -10.10
C LYS A 265 -15.92 18.30 -9.17
N THR A 266 -16.33 18.91 -8.05
CA THR A 266 -17.25 18.28 -7.10
C THR A 266 -18.23 19.26 -6.50
N ASP A 267 -19.49 18.84 -6.49
CA ASP A 267 -20.60 19.53 -5.82
C ASP A 267 -21.01 18.86 -4.50
N ASN A 268 -20.16 18.00 -3.95
CA ASN A 268 -20.46 17.27 -2.71
C ASN A 268 -20.67 18.24 -1.54
N GLN A 269 -21.94 18.36 -1.11
CA GLN A 269 -22.38 19.25 -0.04
C GLN A 269 -21.70 18.97 1.30
N TRP A 270 -21.37 17.71 1.58
CA TRP A 270 -20.71 17.34 2.85
C TRP A 270 -19.29 17.90 2.93
N VAL A 271 -18.51 17.85 1.83
CA VAL A 271 -17.16 18.43 1.85
C VAL A 271 -17.23 19.96 1.90
N ARG A 272 -18.21 20.55 1.19
CA ARG A 272 -18.42 22.00 1.14
C ARG A 272 -18.91 22.62 2.46
N SER A 273 -19.58 21.85 3.32
CA SER A 273 -20.04 22.34 4.62
C SER A 273 -18.94 22.36 5.70
N ARG A 274 -17.78 21.76 5.44
CA ARG A 274 -16.67 21.69 6.39
C ARG A 274 -15.96 23.05 6.52
N PRO A 275 -15.47 23.43 7.72
CA PRO A 275 -14.74 24.67 7.92
C PRO A 275 -13.51 24.76 7.02
N VAL A 276 -13.50 25.74 6.12
CA VAL A 276 -12.38 26.00 5.21
C VAL A 276 -11.18 26.49 5.99
N THR A 277 -10.02 25.91 5.74
CA THR A 277 -8.74 26.34 6.30
C THR A 277 -8.03 27.29 5.34
N VAL A 278 -7.90 26.90 4.06
CA VAL A 278 -7.20 27.68 3.03
C VAL A 278 -7.64 27.26 1.63
N LYS A 279 -7.44 28.15 0.64
CA LYS A 279 -7.50 27.81 -0.78
C LYS A 279 -6.10 27.96 -1.39
N ILE A 280 -5.59 26.90 -2.02
CA ILE A 280 -4.28 26.87 -2.68
C ILE A 280 -4.47 26.27 -4.08
N GLY A 281 -4.13 27.06 -5.10
CA GLY A 281 -4.40 26.68 -6.50
C GLY A 281 -5.88 26.40 -6.72
N SER A 282 -6.18 25.25 -7.31
CA SER A 282 -7.54 24.80 -7.59
C SER A 282 -8.21 24.10 -6.41
N HIS A 283 -7.51 23.89 -5.29
CA HIS A 283 -8.02 23.15 -4.14
C HIS A 283 -8.48 24.06 -3.01
N VAL A 284 -9.63 23.70 -2.42
CA VAL A 284 -10.09 24.18 -1.12
C VAL A 284 -9.78 23.10 -0.08
N PHE A 285 -9.08 23.48 0.98
CA PHE A 285 -8.71 22.63 2.10
C PHE A 285 -9.62 22.93 3.30
N SER A 286 -10.00 21.89 4.05
CA SER A 286 -10.92 22.00 5.18
C SER A 286 -10.59 21.03 6.32
N LYS A 287 -11.07 21.36 7.53
CA LYS A 287 -10.99 20.50 8.72
C LYS A 287 -12.18 19.58 8.86
#